data_AF-A0A5Q0P3V6-F1
#
_entry.id   AF-A0A5Q0P3V6-F1
#
_cell.length_a   1.000
_cell.length_b   1.000
_cell.length_c   1.000
_cell.angle_alpha   90.00
_cell.angle_beta   90.00
_cell.angle_gamma   90.00
#
_symmetry.space_group_name_H-M   'P 1'
#
loop_
_entity.id
_entity.type
_entity.pdbx_description
1 polymer ?
#
loop_
_entity_poly.entity_id
_entity_poly.type
_entity_poly.pdbx_seq_one_letter_code
_entity_poly.pdbx_strand_id
1 'polypeptide(L)'
;MQFPSQEQQQAKPAHQATKKMIDALFGFRHSAEVIAVLLVLMSILLATLFTHDGLFPTSQSLKMSNYHRWLYDQFVLLSGVIPLIVYFRVRQQEVDPYFRRAWRDYIDANAKFKLYRYLKAQEKDKLPLLHSAFGEYICVLCFCLGFVCFYSMLTPTDQARKGNFLLLGWWPINALIIGICYYGQIWFAVRLMAVRQISKRYLGFIQKEHSLR
;
A
#
# COMPACT_ATOMS: atom_id res chain seq x y z
N MET A 1 -14.73 11.25 24.62
CA MET A 1 -14.29 11.73 23.30
C MET A 1 -12.81 12.06 23.38
N GLN A 2 -11.94 11.32 22.69
CA GLN A 2 -10.52 11.70 22.59
C GLN A 2 -10.38 12.70 21.44
N PHE A 3 -9.92 13.91 21.76
CA PHE A 3 -9.56 14.89 20.73
C PHE A 3 -8.41 14.32 19.89
N PRO A 4 -8.48 14.43 18.55
CA PRO A 4 -7.41 13.92 17.70
C PRO A 4 -6.11 14.65 18.02
N SER A 5 -5.02 13.89 18.18
CA SER A 5 -3.71 14.45 18.46
C SER A 5 -3.32 15.47 17.36
N GLN A 6 -2.52 16.48 17.69
CA GLN A 6 -2.05 17.46 16.70
C GLN A 6 -1.43 16.79 15.45
N GLU A 7 -0.79 15.63 15.61
CA GLU A 7 -0.28 14.83 14.49
C GLU A 7 -1.37 14.31 13.58
N GLN A 8 -2.48 13.81 14.14
CA GLN A 8 -3.62 13.35 13.34
C GLN A 8 -4.26 14.50 12.56
N GLN A 9 -4.31 15.70 13.15
CA GLN A 9 -4.82 16.88 12.45
C GLN A 9 -3.91 17.28 11.28
N GLN A 10 -2.58 17.20 11.46
CA GLN A 10 -1.59 17.50 10.40
C GLN A 10 -1.47 16.39 9.34
N ALA A 11 -1.81 15.14 9.67
CA ALA A 11 -1.80 14.02 8.74
C ALA A 11 -3.06 13.97 7.85
N LYS A 12 -4.19 14.48 8.32
CA LYS A 12 -5.48 14.46 7.59
C LYS A 12 -5.40 15.04 6.17
N PRO A 13 -4.80 16.22 5.92
CA PRO A 13 -4.68 16.77 4.58
C PRO A 13 -3.88 15.86 3.64
N ALA A 14 -2.77 15.28 4.12
CA ALA A 14 -1.96 14.35 3.34
C ALA A 14 -2.74 13.07 3.00
N HIS A 15 -3.52 12.54 3.96
CA HIS A 15 -4.36 11.37 3.73
C HIS A 15 -5.48 11.64 2.71
N GLN A 16 -6.18 12.76 2.83
CA GLN A 16 -7.23 13.17 1.89
C GLN A 16 -6.69 13.40 0.48
N ALA A 17 -5.54 14.07 0.36
CA ALA A 17 -4.89 14.29 -0.92
C ALA A 17 -4.42 12.97 -1.56
N THR A 18 -3.96 12.02 -0.74
CA THR A 18 -3.60 10.66 -1.21
C THR A 18 -4.81 9.95 -1.80
N LYS A 19 -5.92 9.90 -1.06
CA LYS A 19 -7.15 9.25 -1.55
C LYS A 19 -7.67 9.87 -2.84
N LYS A 20 -7.75 11.21 -2.88
CA LYS A 20 -8.20 11.95 -4.07
C LYS A 20 -7.30 11.68 -5.29
N MET A 21 -5.99 11.59 -5.09
CA MET A 21 -5.04 11.30 -6.16
C MET A 21 -5.18 9.87 -6.67
N ILE A 22 -5.39 8.88 -5.79
CA ILE A 22 -5.62 7.49 -6.21
C ILE A 22 -6.94 7.39 -6.99
N ASP A 23 -8.00 8.04 -6.52
CA ASP A 23 -9.28 8.10 -7.25
C ASP A 23 -9.13 8.78 -8.62
N ALA A 24 -8.32 9.83 -8.72
CA ALA A 24 -7.98 10.45 -10.01
C ALA A 24 -7.14 9.53 -10.92
N LEU A 25 -6.24 8.71 -10.35
CA LEU A 25 -5.39 7.79 -11.10
C LEU A 25 -6.21 6.69 -11.79
N PHE A 26 -7.19 6.13 -11.09
CA PHE A 26 -8.01 5.02 -11.58
C PHE A 26 -9.36 5.47 -12.18
N GLY A 27 -9.79 6.70 -11.93
CA GLY A 27 -10.96 7.34 -12.56
C GLY A 27 -12.28 7.13 -11.83
N PHE A 28 -12.27 6.63 -10.59
CA PHE A 28 -13.49 6.41 -9.81
C PHE A 28 -13.24 6.53 -8.30
N ARG A 29 -14.31 6.75 -7.55
CA ARG A 29 -14.29 6.97 -6.09
C ARG A 29 -14.00 5.66 -5.35
N HIS A 30 -13.22 5.72 -4.27
CA HIS A 30 -12.81 4.54 -3.48
C HIS A 30 -12.07 3.50 -4.31
N SER A 31 -11.25 3.97 -5.24
CA SER A 31 -10.68 3.13 -6.28
C SER A 31 -9.77 2.03 -5.74
N ALA A 32 -8.88 2.34 -4.79
CA ALA A 32 -8.02 1.33 -4.17
C ALA A 32 -8.85 0.29 -3.39
N GLU A 33 -9.89 0.70 -2.66
CA GLU A 33 -10.75 -0.22 -1.93
C GLU A 33 -11.50 -1.17 -2.89
N VAL A 34 -12.10 -0.62 -3.95
CA VAL A 34 -12.85 -1.39 -4.94
C VAL A 34 -11.92 -2.35 -5.71
N ILE A 35 -10.72 -1.91 -6.12
CA ILE A 35 -9.75 -2.78 -6.77
C ILE A 35 -9.34 -3.92 -5.83
N ALA A 36 -9.01 -3.63 -4.58
CA ALA A 36 -8.64 -4.65 -3.60
C ALA A 36 -9.76 -5.69 -3.41
N VAL A 37 -11.02 -5.24 -3.29
CA VAL A 37 -12.19 -6.13 -3.18
C VAL A 37 -12.34 -6.98 -4.45
N LEU A 38 -12.21 -6.38 -5.64
CA LEU A 38 -12.31 -7.11 -6.91
C LEU A 38 -11.23 -8.19 -7.03
N LEU A 39 -10.00 -7.90 -6.64
CA LEU A 39 -8.90 -8.87 -6.68
C LEU A 39 -9.15 -10.05 -5.73
N VAL A 40 -9.67 -9.78 -4.52
CA VAL A 40 -10.06 -10.83 -3.56
C VAL A 40 -11.22 -11.65 -4.10
N LEU A 41 -12.26 -11.02 -4.65
CA LEU A 41 -13.40 -11.71 -5.26
C LEU A 41 -12.97 -12.59 -6.43
N MET A 42 -12.03 -12.11 -7.26
CA MET A 42 -11.48 -12.91 -8.34
C MET A 42 -10.76 -14.16 -7.81
N SER A 43 -9.96 -14.06 -6.75
CA SER A 43 -9.35 -15.23 -6.10
C SER A 43 -10.39 -16.21 -5.57
N ILE A 44 -11.49 -15.72 -4.99
CA ILE A 44 -12.59 -16.55 -4.50
C ILE A 44 -13.31 -17.27 -5.65
N LEU A 45 -13.61 -16.55 -6.73
CA LEU A 45 -14.25 -17.13 -7.92
C LEU A 45 -13.36 -18.20 -8.58
N LEU A 46 -12.05 -17.96 -8.66
CA LEU A 46 -11.13 -18.97 -9.19
C LEU A 46 -11.09 -20.20 -8.28
N ALA A 47 -11.12 -20.00 -6.96
CA ALA A 47 -11.16 -21.10 -5.99
C ALA A 47 -12.46 -21.92 -6.02
N THR A 48 -13.59 -21.31 -6.38
CA THR A 48 -14.87 -22.04 -6.50
C THR A 48 -14.98 -22.79 -7.82
N LEU A 49 -14.42 -22.24 -8.90
CA LEU A 49 -14.59 -22.76 -10.25
C LEU A 49 -13.49 -23.74 -10.69
N PHE A 50 -12.27 -23.59 -10.17
CA PHE A 50 -11.11 -24.34 -10.64
C PHE A 50 -10.29 -24.93 -9.50
N THR A 51 -9.96 -26.22 -9.60
CA THR A 51 -8.95 -26.85 -8.73
C THR A 51 -7.55 -26.43 -9.16
N HIS A 52 -6.71 -26.10 -8.18
CA HIS A 52 -5.37 -25.57 -8.42
C HIS A 52 -4.35 -26.23 -7.51
N ASP A 53 -3.21 -26.60 -8.09
CA ASP A 53 -2.16 -27.36 -7.41
C ASP A 53 -1.14 -26.46 -6.71
N GLY A 54 -1.15 -25.16 -6.99
CA GLY A 54 -0.19 -24.21 -6.43
C GLY A 54 1.01 -23.98 -7.36
N LEU A 55 1.37 -22.71 -7.53
CA LEU A 55 2.49 -22.23 -8.35
C LEU A 55 3.77 -22.06 -7.55
N PHE A 56 3.66 -21.85 -6.24
CA PHE A 56 4.79 -21.57 -5.36
C PHE A 56 4.95 -22.70 -4.32
N PRO A 57 6.16 -22.92 -3.80
CA PRO A 57 6.40 -23.98 -2.81
C PRO A 57 5.45 -23.92 -1.60
N THR A 58 5.08 -22.72 -1.16
CA THR A 58 4.12 -22.52 -0.07
C THR A 58 2.71 -22.99 -0.41
N SER A 59 2.25 -22.80 -1.65
CA SER A 59 0.90 -23.21 -2.08
C SER A 59 0.80 -24.66 -2.51
N GLN A 60 1.92 -25.29 -2.88
CA GLN A 60 2.00 -26.72 -3.21
C GLN A 60 1.86 -27.65 -1.99
N SER A 61 1.77 -27.11 -0.77
CA SER A 61 1.57 -27.92 0.43
C SER A 61 0.29 -28.77 0.34
N LEU A 62 0.41 -30.05 0.67
CA LEU A 62 -0.69 -31.03 0.69
C LEU A 62 -1.80 -30.66 1.69
N LYS A 63 -1.51 -29.83 2.70
CA LYS A 63 -2.48 -29.40 3.71
C LYS A 63 -3.20 -28.09 3.37
N MET A 64 -2.83 -27.46 2.25
CA MET A 64 -3.48 -26.23 1.79
C MET A 64 -4.75 -26.55 1.01
N SER A 65 -5.88 -25.95 1.38
CA SER A 65 -7.11 -26.11 0.61
C SER A 65 -7.05 -25.31 -0.70
N ASN A 66 -7.88 -25.69 -1.67
CA ASN A 66 -7.96 -25.01 -2.97
C ASN A 66 -8.12 -23.48 -2.85
N TYR A 67 -8.94 -23.02 -1.90
CA TYR A 67 -9.12 -21.60 -1.58
C TYR A 67 -7.83 -20.91 -1.16
N HIS A 68 -7.07 -21.53 -0.28
CA HIS A 68 -5.83 -20.95 0.23
C HIS A 68 -4.77 -20.87 -0.87
N ARG A 69 -4.72 -21.86 -1.77
CA ARG A 69 -3.79 -21.88 -2.91
C ARG A 69 -4.06 -20.73 -3.86
N TRP A 70 -5.32 -20.57 -4.28
CA TRP A 70 -5.71 -19.48 -5.17
C TRP A 70 -5.52 -18.09 -4.55
N LEU A 71 -5.88 -17.93 -3.27
CA LEU A 71 -5.67 -16.67 -2.54
C LEU A 71 -4.18 -16.32 -2.48
N TYR A 72 -3.32 -17.29 -2.16
CA TYR A 72 -1.88 -17.09 -2.06
C TYR A 72 -1.24 -16.79 -3.42
N ASP A 73 -1.46 -17.63 -4.41
CA ASP A 73 -0.78 -17.50 -5.70
C ASP A 73 -1.18 -16.23 -6.44
N GLN A 74 -2.48 -15.91 -6.46
CA GLN A 74 -2.95 -14.65 -7.03
C GLN A 74 -2.36 -13.47 -6.28
N PHE A 75 -2.30 -13.53 -4.94
CA PHE A 75 -1.69 -12.48 -4.15
C PHE A 75 -0.23 -12.28 -4.51
N VAL A 76 0.59 -13.33 -4.56
CA VAL A 76 2.01 -13.21 -4.91
C VAL A 76 2.19 -12.66 -6.34
N LEU A 77 1.46 -13.21 -7.32
CA LEU A 77 1.55 -12.77 -8.71
C LEU A 77 1.13 -11.30 -8.88
N LEU A 78 -0.04 -10.93 -8.36
CA LEU A 78 -0.57 -9.59 -8.49
C LEU A 78 0.25 -8.57 -7.69
N SER A 79 0.80 -8.95 -6.54
CA SER A 79 1.73 -8.11 -5.78
C SER A 79 2.94 -7.68 -6.61
N GLY A 80 3.47 -8.57 -7.45
CA GLY A 80 4.57 -8.26 -8.37
C GLY A 80 4.16 -7.32 -9.51
N VAL A 81 2.88 -7.38 -9.94
CA VAL A 81 2.38 -6.65 -11.11
C VAL A 81 1.76 -5.29 -10.74
N ILE A 82 1.24 -5.11 -9.53
CA ILE A 82 0.62 -3.85 -9.05
C ILE A 82 1.54 -2.63 -9.26
N PRO A 83 2.83 -2.66 -8.90
CA PRO A 83 3.73 -1.52 -9.15
C PRO A 83 3.84 -1.15 -10.62
N LEU A 84 3.82 -2.14 -11.52
CA LEU A 84 3.86 -1.93 -12.97
C LEU A 84 2.55 -1.32 -13.48
N ILE A 85 1.40 -1.84 -13.03
CA ILE A 85 0.08 -1.28 -13.38
C ILE A 85 0.00 0.18 -12.96
N VAL A 86 0.39 0.49 -11.72
CA VAL A 86 0.41 1.86 -11.20
C VAL A 86 1.35 2.74 -12.03
N TYR A 87 2.55 2.25 -12.36
CA TYR A 87 3.50 2.99 -13.21
C TYR A 87 2.88 3.36 -14.56
N PHE A 88 2.35 2.39 -15.30
CA PHE A 88 1.76 2.64 -16.61
C PHE A 88 0.54 3.54 -16.53
N ARG A 89 -0.30 3.37 -15.50
CA ARG A 89 -1.45 4.25 -15.26
C ARG A 89 -1.04 5.68 -14.99
N VAL A 90 -0.01 5.91 -14.16
CA VAL A 90 0.51 7.26 -13.91
C VAL A 90 0.96 7.89 -15.22
N ARG A 91 1.72 7.15 -16.05
CA ARG A 91 2.18 7.64 -17.37
C ARG A 91 1.04 8.00 -18.31
N GLN A 92 0.00 7.18 -18.38
CA GLN A 92 -1.17 7.45 -19.21
C GLN A 92 -1.92 8.71 -18.75
N GLN A 93 -2.03 8.92 -17.44
CA GLN A 93 -2.78 10.04 -16.86
C GLN A 93 -2.00 11.36 -16.83
N GLU A 94 -0.72 11.40 -17.20
CA GLU A 94 0.08 12.64 -17.23
C GLU A 94 -0.53 13.73 -18.11
N VAL A 95 -1.31 13.36 -19.13
CA VAL A 95 -1.98 14.31 -20.04
C VAL A 95 -3.20 14.95 -19.39
N ASP A 96 -3.91 14.22 -18.52
CA ASP A 96 -5.16 14.66 -17.90
C ASP A 96 -4.91 15.86 -16.94
N PRO A 97 -5.54 17.02 -17.19
CA PRO A 97 -5.47 18.17 -16.28
C PRO A 97 -5.97 17.87 -14.86
N TYR A 98 -6.99 17.01 -14.71
CA TYR A 98 -7.56 16.67 -13.41
C TYR A 98 -6.58 15.84 -12.59
N PHE A 99 -6.04 14.76 -13.17
CA PHE A 99 -4.97 13.98 -12.56
C PHE A 99 -3.76 14.84 -12.20
N ARG A 100 -3.26 15.69 -13.11
CA ARG A 100 -2.12 16.58 -12.83
C ARG A 100 -2.35 17.52 -11.65
N ARG A 101 -3.58 17.98 -11.43
CA ARG A 101 -3.91 18.80 -10.26
C ARG A 101 -3.89 17.94 -8.99
N ALA A 102 -4.55 16.78 -9.00
CA ALA A 102 -4.57 15.87 -7.86
C ALA A 102 -3.16 15.37 -7.48
N TRP A 103 -2.31 15.09 -8.47
CA TRP A 103 -0.92 14.69 -8.29
C TRP A 103 -0.08 15.78 -7.61
N ARG A 104 -0.25 17.04 -8.04
CA ARG A 104 0.42 18.19 -7.40
C ARG A 104 -0.05 18.41 -5.97
N ASP A 105 -1.36 18.37 -5.73
CA ASP A 105 -1.96 18.50 -4.39
C ASP A 105 -1.41 17.40 -3.45
N TYR A 106 -1.33 16.16 -3.95
CA TYR A 106 -0.76 15.03 -3.24
C TYR A 106 0.70 15.25 -2.86
N ILE A 107 1.54 15.68 -3.80
CA ILE A 107 2.96 15.97 -3.56
C ILE A 107 3.11 17.08 -2.52
N ASP A 108 2.37 18.17 -2.66
CA ASP A 108 2.47 19.34 -1.79
C ASP A 108 2.03 19.01 -0.35
N ALA A 109 0.90 18.32 -0.19
CA ALA A 109 0.40 17.89 1.11
C ALA A 109 1.35 16.90 1.81
N ASN A 110 1.92 15.94 1.07
CA ASN A 110 2.87 14.98 1.64
C ASN A 110 4.22 15.61 1.97
N ALA A 111 4.68 16.58 1.18
CA ALA A 111 5.90 17.33 1.47
C ALA A 111 5.74 18.22 2.71
N LYS A 112 4.59 18.88 2.87
CA LYS A 112 4.24 19.65 4.09
C LYS A 112 4.18 18.75 5.32
N PHE A 113 3.55 17.58 5.21
CA PHE A 113 3.50 16.63 6.32
C PHE A 113 4.89 16.09 6.68
N LYS A 114 5.75 15.85 5.68
CA LYS A 114 7.16 15.49 5.92
C LYS A 114 7.93 16.61 6.64
N LEU A 115 7.71 17.88 6.26
CA LEU A 115 8.27 19.03 6.96
C LEU A 115 7.81 19.12 8.42
N TYR A 116 6.52 18.96 8.67
CA TYR A 116 5.99 18.93 10.03
C TYR A 116 6.67 17.86 10.89
N ARG A 117 6.83 16.64 10.36
CA ARG A 117 7.55 15.56 11.06
C ARG A 117 9.02 15.89 11.32
N TYR A 118 9.66 16.61 10.40
CA TYR A 118 11.04 17.07 10.56
C TYR A 118 11.16 18.12 11.68
N LEU A 119 10.33 19.16 11.67
CA LEU A 119 10.33 20.21 12.70
C LEU A 119 10.05 19.62 14.09
N LYS A 120 9.07 18.72 14.17
CA LYS A 120 8.76 18.00 15.42
C LYS A 120 9.90 17.10 15.91
N ALA A 121 10.70 16.55 15.00
CA ALA A 121 11.86 15.76 15.36
C ALA A 121 12.98 16.66 15.90
N GLN A 122 13.20 17.83 15.28
CA GLN A 122 14.13 18.83 15.77
C GLN A 122 13.75 19.37 17.15
N GLU A 123 12.47 19.68 17.40
CA GLU A 123 11.98 20.11 18.73
C GLU A 123 12.25 19.08 19.83
N LYS A 124 12.43 17.81 19.47
CA LYS A 124 12.67 16.71 20.39
C LYS A 124 14.13 16.26 20.43
N ASP A 125 15.04 16.97 19.76
CA ASP A 125 16.44 16.59 19.55
C ASP A 125 16.60 15.17 19.00
N LYS A 126 15.68 14.74 18.14
CA LYS A 126 15.67 13.42 17.50
C LYS A 126 16.04 13.51 16.02
N LEU A 127 16.67 12.46 15.52
CA LEU A 127 16.96 12.31 14.10
C LEU A 127 15.64 12.21 13.30
N PRO A 128 15.48 13.00 12.22
CA PRO A 128 14.27 12.98 11.41
C PRO A 128 14.17 11.66 10.63
N LEU A 129 13.15 10.87 10.97
CA LEU A 129 12.88 9.60 10.31
C LEU A 129 12.46 9.82 8.85
N LEU A 130 13.08 9.08 7.91
CA LEU A 130 12.82 9.16 6.45
C LEU A 130 13.12 10.53 5.82
N HIS A 131 14.16 11.23 6.30
CA HIS A 131 14.59 12.50 5.71
C HIS A 131 15.02 12.36 4.24
N SER A 132 15.83 11.34 3.93
CA SER A 132 16.35 11.10 2.58
C SER A 132 15.34 10.40 1.66
N ALA A 133 15.34 10.78 0.37
CA ALA A 133 14.58 10.10 -0.67
C ALA A 133 14.98 8.62 -0.80
N PHE A 134 16.28 8.32 -0.67
CA PHE A 134 16.78 6.95 -0.77
C PHE A 134 16.24 6.06 0.37
N GLY A 135 16.20 6.60 1.60
CA GLY A 135 15.62 5.91 2.75
C GLY A 135 14.12 5.66 2.58
N GLU A 136 13.38 6.60 1.98
CA GLU A 136 11.98 6.38 1.61
C GLU A 136 11.80 5.31 0.54
N TYR A 137 12.63 5.29 -0.50
CA TYR A 137 12.59 4.24 -1.51
C TYR A 137 12.76 2.85 -0.91
N ILE A 138 13.81 2.67 -0.09
CA ILE A 138 14.06 1.40 0.61
C ILE A 138 12.87 1.04 1.50
N CYS A 139 12.38 1.99 2.30
CA CYS A 139 11.28 1.74 3.21
C CYS A 139 10.00 1.29 2.48
N VAL A 140 9.63 1.98 1.39
CA VAL A 140 8.46 1.63 0.57
C VAL A 140 8.63 0.26 -0.09
N LEU A 141 9.82 -0.04 -0.62
CA LEU A 141 10.12 -1.36 -1.21
C LEU A 141 10.06 -2.47 -0.16
N CYS A 142 10.61 -2.24 1.03
CA CYS A 142 10.51 -3.17 2.16
C CYS A 142 9.07 -3.43 2.58
N PHE A 143 8.18 -2.42 2.54
CA PHE A 143 6.75 -2.63 2.79
C PHE A 143 6.09 -3.47 1.69
N CYS A 144 6.39 -3.19 0.41
CA CYS A 144 5.86 -3.99 -0.71
C CYS A 144 6.26 -5.47 -0.60
N LEU A 145 7.54 -5.75 -0.37
CA LEU A 145 8.05 -7.11 -0.17
C LEU A 145 7.56 -7.72 1.16
N GLY A 146 7.51 -6.89 2.20
CA GLY A 146 7.07 -7.26 3.55
C GLY A 146 5.65 -7.79 3.57
N PHE A 147 4.72 -7.25 2.77
CA PHE A 147 3.38 -7.81 2.66
C PHE A 147 3.35 -9.23 2.10
N VAL A 148 4.19 -9.51 1.10
CA VAL A 148 4.31 -10.85 0.50
C VAL A 148 4.89 -11.84 1.52
N CYS A 149 5.95 -11.45 2.22
CA CYS A 149 6.57 -12.25 3.26
C CYS A 149 5.63 -12.47 4.46
N PHE A 150 4.95 -11.41 4.91
CA PHE A 150 4.03 -11.45 6.04
C PHE A 150 2.88 -12.42 5.79
N TYR A 151 2.23 -12.33 4.62
CA TYR A 151 1.18 -13.27 4.27
C TYR A 151 1.70 -14.71 4.14
N SER A 152 2.91 -14.90 3.61
CA SER A 152 3.56 -16.21 3.54
C SER A 152 3.81 -16.82 4.93
N MET A 153 4.15 -16.01 5.94
CA MET A 153 4.33 -16.47 7.32
C MET A 153 3.01 -16.73 8.06
N LEU A 154 1.95 -15.97 7.76
CA LEU A 154 0.61 -16.19 8.32
C LEU A 154 -0.09 -17.41 7.73
N THR A 155 0.36 -17.87 6.57
CA THR A 155 -0.14 -19.06 5.92
C THR A 155 0.32 -20.28 6.73
N PRO A 156 -0.59 -21.02 7.39
CA PRO A 156 -0.19 -22.07 8.32
C PRO A 156 0.55 -23.19 7.61
N THR A 157 1.81 -23.44 8.00
CA THR A 157 2.60 -24.59 7.57
C THR A 157 2.44 -25.75 8.54
N ASP A 158 2.07 -26.90 7.97
CA ASP A 158 2.13 -28.30 8.42
C ASP A 158 1.75 -28.75 9.85
N GLN A 159 1.71 -27.91 10.89
CA GLN A 159 1.58 -28.40 12.28
C GLN A 159 0.40 -27.82 13.08
N ALA A 160 -0.29 -26.77 12.63
CA ALA A 160 -1.07 -25.95 13.57
C ALA A 160 -2.58 -26.28 13.73
N ARG A 161 -3.27 -26.97 12.80
CA ARG A 161 -4.76 -27.06 12.89
C ARG A 161 -5.35 -28.41 12.45
N LYS A 162 -5.56 -29.29 13.43
CA LYS A 162 -6.45 -30.46 13.32
C LYS A 162 -7.91 -29.99 13.50
N GLY A 163 -8.62 -29.70 12.41
CA GLY A 163 -10.06 -29.48 12.45
C GLY A 163 -10.64 -28.81 11.21
N ASN A 164 -11.48 -29.52 10.46
CA ASN A 164 -12.16 -29.04 9.24
C ASN A 164 -12.95 -27.73 9.44
N PHE A 165 -13.47 -27.47 10.64
CA PHE A 165 -14.23 -26.26 10.96
C PHE A 165 -13.35 -24.99 10.99
N LEU A 166 -12.11 -25.09 11.46
CA LEU A 166 -11.17 -23.97 11.54
C LEU A 166 -10.58 -23.59 10.17
N LEU A 167 -10.51 -24.52 9.22
CA LEU A 167 -10.12 -24.25 7.83
C LEU A 167 -11.21 -23.48 7.06
N LEU A 168 -12.48 -23.78 7.33
CA LEU A 168 -13.64 -23.07 6.77
C LEU A 168 -13.89 -21.69 7.42
N GLY A 169 -13.55 -21.51 8.70
CA GLY A 169 -13.65 -20.20 9.37
C GLY A 169 -12.49 -19.24 9.11
N TRP A 170 -11.35 -19.74 8.61
CA TRP A 170 -10.12 -18.94 8.48
C TRP A 170 -9.91 -18.30 7.11
N TRP A 171 -10.50 -18.86 6.06
CA TRP A 171 -10.37 -18.28 4.71
C TRP A 171 -10.96 -16.85 4.58
N PRO A 172 -12.07 -16.45 5.27
CA PRO A 172 -12.55 -15.06 5.22
C PRO A 172 -11.58 -14.08 5.88
N ILE A 173 -10.90 -14.51 6.95
CA ILE A 173 -9.87 -13.71 7.63
C ILE A 173 -8.67 -13.53 6.69
N ASN A 174 -8.24 -14.60 6.01
CA ASN A 174 -7.18 -14.50 5.00
C ASN A 174 -7.54 -13.60 3.83
N ALA A 175 -8.77 -13.70 3.32
CA ALA A 175 -9.28 -12.83 2.26
C ALA A 175 -9.29 -11.36 2.69
N LEU A 176 -9.68 -11.07 3.94
CA LEU A 176 -9.65 -9.72 4.51
C LEU A 176 -8.21 -9.20 4.65
N ILE A 177 -7.29 -10.01 5.16
CA ILE A 177 -5.86 -9.65 5.27
C ILE A 177 -5.28 -9.34 3.89
N ILE A 178 -5.53 -10.20 2.89
CA ILE A 178 -5.09 -9.99 1.51
C ILE A 178 -5.69 -8.71 0.93
N GLY A 179 -6.98 -8.43 1.17
CA GLY A 179 -7.63 -7.20 0.75
C GLY A 179 -6.93 -5.95 1.31
N ILE A 180 -6.58 -5.97 2.61
CA ILE A 180 -5.81 -4.89 3.25
C ILE A 180 -4.41 -4.78 2.63
N CYS A 181 -3.76 -5.90 2.34
CA CYS A 181 -2.45 -5.93 1.69
C CYS A 181 -2.51 -5.33 0.28
N TYR A 182 -3.48 -5.69 -0.56
CA TYR A 182 -3.67 -5.09 -1.89
C TYR A 182 -3.90 -3.59 -1.82
N TYR A 183 -4.80 -3.16 -0.92
CA TYR A 183 -5.05 -1.74 -0.69
C TYR A 183 -3.76 -1.01 -0.31
N GLY A 184 -2.99 -1.55 0.63
CA GLY A 184 -1.69 -1.01 1.02
C GLY A 184 -0.69 -0.98 -0.15
N GLN A 185 -0.58 -2.05 -0.92
CA GLN A 185 0.32 -2.13 -2.07
C GLN A 185 0.02 -1.07 -3.13
N ILE A 186 -1.24 -0.77 -3.42
CA ILE A 186 -1.61 0.32 -4.34
C ILE A 186 -1.08 1.66 -3.79
N TRP A 187 -1.28 1.91 -2.50
CA TRP A 187 -0.79 3.13 -1.85
C TRP A 187 0.74 3.25 -1.91
N PHE A 188 1.45 2.16 -1.59
CA PHE A 188 2.90 2.13 -1.62
C PHE A 188 3.47 2.21 -3.04
N ALA A 189 2.83 1.57 -4.02
CA ALA A 189 3.20 1.68 -5.42
C ALA A 189 3.10 3.12 -5.91
N VAL A 190 2.03 3.84 -5.54
CA VAL A 190 1.92 5.26 -5.88
C VAL A 190 2.96 6.09 -5.15
N ARG A 191 3.17 5.82 -3.85
CA ARG A 191 4.21 6.50 -3.06
C ARG A 191 5.57 6.35 -3.73
N LEU A 192 5.93 5.15 -4.20
CA LEU A 192 7.17 4.84 -4.90
C LEU A 192 7.40 5.77 -6.10
N MET A 193 6.36 6.01 -6.91
CA MET A 193 6.43 6.90 -8.08
C MET A 193 6.62 8.37 -7.68
N ALA A 194 6.18 8.76 -6.48
CA ALA A 194 6.18 10.14 -6.03
C ALA A 194 7.34 10.52 -5.09
N VAL A 195 8.07 9.57 -4.48
CA VAL A 195 9.11 9.83 -3.48
C VAL A 195 10.09 10.92 -3.91
N ARG A 196 10.59 10.88 -5.15
CA ARG A 196 11.53 11.89 -5.68
C ARG A 196 10.91 13.28 -5.74
N GLN A 197 9.67 13.39 -6.19
CA GLN A 197 8.98 14.68 -6.34
C GLN A 197 8.62 15.27 -4.97
N ILE A 198 8.15 14.43 -4.05
CA ILE A 198 7.87 14.79 -2.65
C ILE A 198 9.14 15.28 -1.96
N SER A 199 10.25 14.54 -2.12
CA SER A 199 11.54 14.92 -1.51
C SER A 199 12.08 16.22 -2.08
N LYS A 200 11.98 16.43 -3.39
CA LYS A 200 12.38 17.71 -4.03
C LYS A 200 11.55 18.89 -3.48
N ARG A 201 10.23 18.71 -3.36
CA ARG A 201 9.33 19.75 -2.84
C ARG A 201 9.60 20.04 -1.36
N TYR A 202 9.82 18.99 -0.57
CA TYR A 202 10.21 19.06 0.84
C TYR A 202 11.51 19.84 1.06
N LEU A 203 12.57 19.53 0.30
CA LEU A 203 13.84 20.27 0.38
C LEU A 203 13.67 21.75 0.04
N GLY A 204 12.83 22.07 -0.96
CA GLY A 204 12.48 23.46 -1.27
C GLY A 204 11.78 24.18 -0.12
N PHE A 205 10.94 23.49 0.67
CA PHE A 205 10.34 24.08 1.86
C PHE A 205 11.36 24.33 2.97
N ILE A 206 12.29 23.40 3.20
CA ILE A 206 13.37 23.61 4.18
C ILE A 206 14.21 24.83 3.80
N GLN A 207 14.65 24.93 2.55
CA GLN A 207 15.45 26.07 2.08
C GLN A 207 14.74 27.41 2.31
N LYS A 208 13.44 27.45 2.03
CA LYS A 208 12.63 28.65 2.26
C LYS A 208 12.50 28.98 3.74
N GLU A 209 12.33 27.98 4.60
CA GLU A 209 12.25 28.18 6.05
C GLU A 209 13.58 28.70 6.63
N HIS A 210 14.71 28.16 6.17
CA HIS A 210 16.03 28.65 6.56
C HIS A 210 16.30 30.07 6.07
N SER A 211 15.77 30.48 4.92
CA SER A 211 15.91 31.87 4.43
C SER A 211 15.05 32.90 5.17
N LEU A 212 14.08 32.43 5.99
CA LEU A 212 13.16 33.28 6.75
C LEU A 212 13.56 33.40 8.24
N ARG A 213 14.59 32.67 8.67
CA ARG A 213 15.19 32.75 10.01
C ARG A 213 16.49 33.53 9.93
#